data_AF-A0A1H7G0C7-F1
#
_entry.id   AF-A0A1H7G0C7-F1
#
_cell.length_a   1.000
_cell.length_b   1.000
_cell.length_c   1.000
_cell.angle_alpha   90.00
_cell.angle_beta   90.00
_cell.angle_gamma   90.00
#
_symmetry.space_group_name_H-M   'P 1'
#
loop_
_entity.id
_entity.type
_entity.pdbx_description
1 polymer ?
#
loop_
_entity_poly.entity_id
_entity_poly.type
_entity_poly.pdbx_seq_one_letter_code
_entity_poly.pdbx_strand_id
1 'polypeptide(L)'
;MISVDQLLTRARAATGHGTLYWLSEGGRDPRARLPSTRLAVGRLWPTLPREQREELAPLAAEMGIDVKDSSLVMDACDCSGFVCWALGFSRLAASPAPYTDAAGWIFTDSIWADATGPGERFRGLDRAVPGALVVYPAKDSGERHGHVAIVVEADASGRATLIAHCAADNVRQAPHDAIKLTTPEAFEAQPRSVYAWCREVS
;
A
#
# COMPACT_ATOMS: atom_id res chain seq x y z
N MET A 1 6.47 -18.66 6.11
CA MET A 1 6.69 -17.52 7.01
C MET A 1 7.91 -16.76 6.53
N ILE A 2 7.83 -15.44 6.54
CA ILE A 2 8.91 -14.53 6.16
C ILE A 2 9.51 -13.93 7.45
N SER A 3 10.82 -13.74 7.52
CA SER A 3 11.43 -13.02 8.65
C SER A 3 11.17 -11.51 8.55
N VAL A 4 11.26 -10.81 9.68
CA VAL A 4 11.23 -9.33 9.70
C VAL A 4 12.26 -8.73 8.73
N ASP A 5 13.50 -9.23 8.73
CA ASP A 5 14.56 -8.72 7.85
C ASP A 5 14.22 -8.90 6.37
N GLN A 6 13.64 -10.04 6.00
CA GLN A 6 13.20 -10.29 4.62
C GLN A 6 12.03 -9.36 4.23
N LEU A 7 11.06 -9.15 5.13
CA LEU A 7 9.95 -8.22 4.92
C LEU A 7 10.47 -6.80 4.68
N LEU A 8 11.35 -6.30 5.56
CA LEU A 8 11.90 -4.95 5.46
C LEU A 8 12.80 -4.79 4.23
N THR A 9 13.56 -5.82 3.87
CA THR A 9 14.37 -5.84 2.63
C THR A 9 13.47 -5.72 1.40
N ARG A 10 12.37 -6.46 1.35
CA ARG A 10 11.38 -6.37 0.25
C ARG A 10 10.75 -4.99 0.18
N ALA A 11 10.30 -4.46 1.31
CA ALA A 11 9.69 -3.13 1.40
C ALA A 11 10.63 -2.04 0.85
N ARG A 12 11.91 -2.07 1.22
CA ARG A 12 12.92 -1.11 0.74
C ARG A 12 13.22 -1.29 -0.76
N ALA A 13 13.32 -2.54 -1.22
CA ALA A 13 13.63 -2.86 -2.62
C ALA A 13 12.55 -2.43 -3.62
N ALA A 14 11.32 -2.19 -3.16
CA ALA A 14 10.21 -1.74 -3.98
C ALA A 14 10.21 -0.23 -4.27
N THR A 15 11.16 0.54 -3.72
CA THR A 15 11.26 2.00 -3.93
C THR A 15 12.19 2.33 -5.10
N GLY A 16 11.99 3.48 -5.73
CA GLY A 16 12.82 3.98 -6.82
C GLY A 16 12.54 3.37 -8.20
N HIS A 17 11.34 2.80 -8.42
CA HIS A 17 10.96 2.18 -9.70
C HIS A 17 9.96 3.02 -10.50
N GLY A 18 9.55 4.18 -9.99
CA GLY A 18 8.60 5.06 -10.67
C GLY A 18 7.19 4.46 -10.74
N THR A 19 6.79 3.73 -9.69
CA THR A 19 5.49 3.05 -9.63
C THR A 19 4.38 4.09 -9.54
N LEU A 20 3.29 3.90 -10.29
CA LEU A 20 2.07 4.68 -10.16
C LEU A 20 1.21 4.17 -9.00
N TYR A 21 0.57 5.09 -8.29
CA TYR A 21 -0.50 4.71 -7.36
C TYR A 21 -1.78 4.45 -8.16
N TRP A 22 -2.32 3.23 -8.09
CA TRP A 22 -3.57 2.88 -8.74
C TRP A 22 -4.34 1.87 -7.89
N LEU A 23 -5.57 2.23 -7.50
CA LEU A 23 -6.42 1.38 -6.67
C LEU A 23 -6.68 0.03 -7.35
N SER A 24 -6.65 -1.03 -6.54
CA SER A 24 -6.84 -2.43 -6.94
C SER A 24 -5.68 -3.06 -7.72
N GLU A 25 -4.57 -2.35 -7.89
CA GLU A 25 -3.38 -2.87 -8.58
C GLU A 25 -2.28 -3.35 -7.62
N GLY A 26 -1.42 -4.22 -8.15
CA GLY A 26 -0.32 -4.82 -7.41
C GLY A 26 -0.70 -5.93 -6.42
N GLY A 27 0.29 -6.63 -5.88
CA GLY A 27 0.12 -7.59 -4.77
C GLY A 27 -0.48 -8.96 -5.12
N ARG A 28 -0.67 -9.29 -6.40
CA ARG A 28 -1.29 -10.56 -6.83
C ARG A 28 -0.31 -11.73 -6.85
N ASP A 29 0.96 -11.48 -7.17
CA ASP A 29 2.02 -12.49 -7.14
C ASP A 29 3.09 -12.12 -6.11
N PRO A 30 3.15 -12.77 -4.94
CA PRO A 30 4.17 -12.47 -3.93
C PRO A 30 5.59 -12.86 -4.37
N ARG A 31 5.75 -13.65 -5.43
CA ARG A 31 7.06 -14.06 -5.97
C ARG A 31 7.57 -13.11 -7.05
N ALA A 32 6.74 -12.16 -7.51
CA ALA A 32 7.16 -11.16 -8.48
C ALA A 32 8.30 -10.29 -7.93
N ARG A 33 9.16 -9.78 -8.83
CA ARG A 33 10.29 -8.91 -8.49
C ARG A 33 9.84 -7.62 -7.78
N LEU A 34 8.70 -7.07 -8.20
CA LEU A 34 8.10 -5.85 -7.67
C LEU A 34 6.65 -6.13 -7.27
N PRO A 35 6.08 -5.31 -6.36
CA PRO A 35 4.68 -5.43 -5.97
C PRO A 35 3.71 -4.98 -7.07
N SER A 36 4.21 -4.30 -8.10
CA SER A 36 3.41 -3.68 -9.15
C SER A 36 2.84 -4.67 -10.15
N THR A 37 1.76 -4.24 -10.80
CA THR A 37 1.21 -4.87 -12.00
C THR A 37 1.39 -3.92 -13.18
N ARG A 38 1.51 -4.49 -14.39
CA ARG A 38 1.63 -3.71 -15.61
C ARG A 38 0.27 -3.16 -16.03
N LEU A 39 0.11 -1.85 -15.96
CA LEU A 39 -1.12 -1.13 -16.25
C LEU A 39 -1.04 -0.43 -17.61
N ALA A 40 -2.01 -0.67 -18.49
CA ALA A 40 -2.09 -0.02 -19.81
C ALA A 40 -2.59 1.43 -19.71
N VAL A 41 -1.79 2.31 -19.11
CA VAL A 41 -2.11 3.72 -18.84
C VAL A 41 -2.58 4.44 -20.09
N GLY A 42 -1.95 4.23 -21.24
CA GLY A 42 -2.33 4.88 -22.50
C GLY A 42 -3.76 4.57 -22.95
N ARG A 43 -4.28 3.40 -22.59
CA ARG A 43 -5.67 3.00 -22.90
C ARG A 43 -6.66 3.43 -21.83
N LEU A 44 -6.21 3.54 -20.58
CA LEU A 44 -7.06 3.95 -19.46
C LEU A 44 -7.24 5.46 -19.40
N TRP A 45 -6.20 6.22 -19.73
CA TRP A 45 -6.21 7.68 -19.63
C TRP A 45 -7.43 8.32 -20.30
N PRO A 46 -7.81 7.99 -21.56
CA PRO A 46 -8.99 8.57 -22.20
C PRO A 46 -10.33 8.23 -21.53
N THR A 47 -10.36 7.19 -20.69
CA THR A 47 -11.57 6.74 -19.98
C THR A 47 -11.76 7.42 -18.62
N LEU A 48 -10.71 8.05 -18.07
CA LEU A 48 -10.81 8.81 -16.81
C LEU A 48 -11.77 10.00 -16.96
N PRO A 49 -12.49 10.44 -15.90
CA PRO A 49 -13.24 11.69 -15.92
C PRO A 49 -12.39 12.88 -16.38
N ARG A 50 -12.99 13.84 -17.10
CA ARG A 50 -12.27 14.98 -17.66
C ARG A 50 -11.50 15.77 -16.60
N GLU A 51 -12.17 16.08 -15.49
CA GLU A 51 -11.58 16.78 -14.34
C GLU A 51 -10.36 16.05 -13.79
N GLN A 52 -10.43 14.72 -13.64
CA GLN A 52 -9.29 13.92 -13.17
C GLN A 52 -8.11 13.98 -14.15
N ARG A 53 -8.37 13.95 -15.46
CA ARG A 53 -7.29 14.11 -16.46
C ARG A 53 -6.68 15.49 -16.41
N GLU A 54 -7.50 16.54 -16.25
CA GLU A 54 -7.04 17.93 -16.14
C GLU A 54 -6.17 18.11 -14.88
N GLU A 55 -6.56 17.51 -13.76
CA GLU A 55 -5.79 17.51 -12.51
C GLU A 55 -4.45 16.77 -12.64
N LEU A 56 -4.45 15.59 -13.28
CA LEU A 56 -3.26 14.74 -13.36
C LEU A 56 -2.31 15.11 -14.51
N ALA A 57 -2.76 15.88 -15.51
CA ALA A 57 -1.95 16.19 -16.69
C ALA A 57 -0.63 16.92 -16.37
N PRO A 58 -0.58 17.92 -15.46
CA PRO A 58 0.68 18.55 -15.07
C PRO A 58 1.67 17.55 -14.47
N LEU A 59 1.21 16.69 -13.54
CA LEU A 59 2.05 15.66 -12.93
C LEU A 59 2.55 14.65 -13.96
N ALA A 60 1.70 14.21 -14.88
CA ALA A 60 2.10 13.32 -15.96
C ALA A 60 3.20 13.95 -16.83
N ALA A 61 3.08 15.24 -17.16
CA ALA A 61 4.09 15.98 -17.91
C ALA A 61 5.41 16.10 -17.15
N GLU A 62 5.38 16.41 -15.85
CA GLU A 62 6.56 16.45 -14.98
C GLU A 62 7.28 15.09 -14.91
N MET A 63 6.52 14.00 -14.89
CA MET A 63 7.02 12.64 -14.94
C MET A 63 7.51 12.21 -16.34
N GLY A 64 7.37 13.05 -17.36
CA GLY A 64 7.73 12.72 -18.75
C GLY A 64 6.81 11.67 -19.39
N ILE A 65 5.59 11.51 -18.87
CA ILE A 65 4.61 10.54 -19.37
C ILE A 65 3.86 11.14 -20.56
N ASP A 66 3.97 10.51 -21.73
CA ASP A 66 3.11 10.82 -22.87
C ASP A 66 1.75 10.12 -22.74
N VAL A 67 0.79 10.84 -22.15
CA VAL A 67 -0.59 10.33 -21.96
C VAL A 67 -1.37 10.12 -23.26
N LYS A 68 -0.84 10.54 -24.41
CA LYS A 68 -1.44 10.28 -25.74
C LYS A 68 -0.91 9.01 -26.38
N ASP A 69 0.19 8.45 -25.87
CA ASP A 69 0.69 7.16 -26.33
C ASP A 69 -0.25 6.03 -25.88
N SER A 70 -1.08 5.56 -26.80
CA SER A 70 -2.01 4.45 -26.56
C SER A 70 -1.34 3.11 -26.21
N SER A 71 -0.03 2.98 -26.44
CA SER A 71 0.77 1.80 -26.11
C SER A 71 1.45 1.91 -24.74
N LEU A 72 1.36 3.06 -24.08
CA LEU A 72 1.97 3.31 -22.78
C LEU A 72 1.50 2.29 -21.73
N VAL A 73 2.48 1.60 -21.16
CA VAL A 73 2.31 0.68 -20.03
C VAL A 73 3.24 1.13 -18.91
N MET A 74 2.71 1.20 -17.70
CA MET A 74 3.47 1.58 -16.51
C MET A 74 3.22 0.58 -15.38
N ASP A 75 4.17 0.50 -14.46
CA ASP A 75 3.99 -0.27 -13.23
C ASP A 75 3.06 0.48 -12.27
N ALA A 76 2.07 -0.20 -11.72
CA ALA A 76 1.08 0.37 -10.83
C ALA A 76 0.84 -0.50 -9.60
N CYS A 77 0.54 0.11 -8.46
CA CYS A 77 0.30 -0.57 -7.18
C CYS A 77 -0.61 0.27 -6.26
N ASP A 78 -1.24 -0.36 -5.27
CA ASP A 78 -1.90 0.31 -4.14
C ASP A 78 -1.26 -0.08 -2.80
N CYS A 79 -1.72 0.56 -1.71
CA CYS A 79 -1.20 0.34 -0.36
C CYS A 79 -1.33 -1.11 0.09
N SER A 80 -2.50 -1.72 -0.08
CA SER A 80 -2.76 -3.10 0.33
C SER A 80 -2.00 -4.14 -0.50
N GLY A 81 -1.89 -3.91 -1.81
CA GLY A 81 -1.14 -4.76 -2.74
C GLY A 81 0.36 -4.73 -2.44
N PHE A 82 0.91 -3.55 -2.16
CA PHE A 82 2.29 -3.39 -1.70
C PHE A 82 2.54 -4.19 -0.42
N VAL A 83 1.70 -4.01 0.60
CA VAL A 83 1.88 -4.67 1.91
C VAL A 83 1.75 -6.18 1.81
N CYS A 84 0.75 -6.71 1.10
CA CYS A 84 0.60 -8.16 0.92
C CYS A 84 1.80 -8.76 0.18
N TRP A 85 2.26 -8.11 -0.89
CA TRP A 85 3.48 -8.53 -1.58
C TRP A 85 4.67 -8.53 -0.63
N ALA A 86 4.90 -7.46 0.14
CA ALA A 86 6.03 -7.37 1.06
C ALA A 86 5.98 -8.49 2.12
N LEU A 87 4.79 -8.81 2.65
CA LEU A 87 4.53 -9.92 3.58
C LEU A 87 4.67 -11.31 2.96
N GLY A 88 4.80 -11.42 1.63
CA GLY A 88 5.08 -12.68 0.94
C GLY A 88 3.84 -13.51 0.62
N PHE A 89 2.64 -12.93 0.61
CA PHE A 89 1.41 -13.61 0.16
C PHE A 89 0.61 -12.78 -0.85
N SER A 90 -0.26 -13.44 -1.61
CA SER A 90 -1.19 -12.77 -2.53
C SER A 90 -2.24 -11.97 -1.74
N ARG A 91 -2.55 -10.75 -2.18
CA ARG A 91 -3.67 -9.95 -1.66
C ARG A 91 -5.05 -10.58 -1.92
N LEU A 92 -5.14 -11.54 -2.83
CA LEU A 92 -6.36 -12.30 -3.11
C LEU A 92 -6.17 -13.69 -2.50
N ALA A 93 -6.90 -13.96 -1.40
CA ALA A 93 -6.93 -15.25 -0.76
C ALA A 93 -7.72 -16.27 -1.60
N ALA A 94 -7.40 -17.56 -1.44
CA ALA A 94 -8.08 -18.64 -2.16
C ALA A 94 -9.55 -18.83 -1.72
N SER A 95 -9.87 -18.41 -0.49
CA SER A 95 -11.21 -18.48 0.09
C SER A 95 -11.45 -17.28 1.01
N PRO A 96 -12.71 -16.85 1.21
CA PRO A 96 -13.04 -15.84 2.19
C PRO A 96 -12.58 -16.24 3.60
N ALA A 97 -12.10 -15.26 4.36
CA ALA A 97 -11.65 -15.41 5.74
C ALA A 97 -11.96 -14.11 6.52
N PRO A 98 -11.83 -14.09 7.86
CA PRO A 98 -12.13 -12.91 8.66
C PRO A 98 -11.29 -11.65 8.31
N TYR A 99 -10.13 -11.84 7.67
CA TYR A 99 -9.26 -10.77 7.18
C TYR A 99 -9.44 -10.44 5.68
N THR A 100 -10.53 -10.88 5.06
CA THR A 100 -10.86 -10.60 3.65
C THR A 100 -12.30 -10.10 3.48
N ASP A 101 -12.63 -9.56 2.30
CA ASP A 101 -14.04 -9.44 1.88
C ASP A 101 -14.64 -10.79 1.44
N ALA A 102 -15.89 -10.76 0.99
CA ALA A 102 -16.61 -11.92 0.47
C ALA A 102 -16.01 -12.51 -0.83
N ALA A 103 -15.19 -11.75 -1.55
CA ALA A 103 -14.47 -12.20 -2.74
C ALA A 103 -13.03 -12.66 -2.44
N GLY A 104 -12.60 -12.62 -1.17
CA GLY A 104 -11.27 -13.04 -0.73
C GLY A 104 -10.20 -11.95 -0.81
N TRP A 105 -10.55 -10.69 -1.08
CA TRP A 105 -9.57 -9.60 -1.11
C TRP A 105 -9.15 -9.16 0.28
N ILE A 106 -7.85 -9.00 0.46
CA ILE A 106 -7.22 -8.33 1.60
C ILE A 106 -7.03 -6.86 1.23
N PHE A 107 -7.58 -5.97 2.03
CA PHE A 107 -7.53 -4.51 1.85
C PHE A 107 -7.54 -3.81 3.22
N THR A 108 -7.44 -2.49 3.24
CA THR A 108 -7.26 -1.70 4.46
C THR A 108 -8.30 -2.00 5.53
N ASP A 109 -9.58 -2.07 5.14
CA ASP A 109 -10.67 -2.26 6.12
C ASP A 109 -10.69 -3.69 6.64
N SER A 110 -10.33 -4.69 5.83
CA SER A 110 -10.25 -6.08 6.28
C SER A 110 -9.05 -6.33 7.20
N ILE A 111 -7.89 -5.71 6.90
CA ILE A 111 -6.72 -5.72 7.78
C ILE A 111 -7.07 -5.07 9.13
N TRP A 112 -7.70 -3.89 9.09
CA TRP A 112 -8.11 -3.15 10.29
C TRP A 112 -9.15 -3.93 11.11
N ALA A 113 -10.16 -4.50 10.46
CA ALA A 113 -11.21 -5.28 11.14
C ALA A 113 -10.65 -6.54 11.82
N ASP A 114 -9.70 -7.23 11.18
CA ASP A 114 -9.05 -8.38 11.81
C ASP A 114 -8.16 -7.95 12.99
N ALA A 115 -7.36 -6.88 12.82
CA ALA A 115 -6.48 -6.35 13.85
C ALA A 115 -7.21 -5.86 15.11
N THR A 116 -8.40 -5.32 14.95
CA THR A 116 -9.25 -4.81 16.05
C THR A 116 -10.30 -5.83 16.53
N GLY A 117 -10.33 -7.01 15.93
CA GLY A 117 -11.34 -8.04 16.19
C GLY A 117 -10.70 -9.42 16.40
N PRO A 118 -10.99 -10.42 15.53
CA PRO A 118 -10.54 -11.81 15.72
C PRO A 118 -9.03 -12.01 15.85
N GLY A 119 -8.24 -11.17 15.16
CA GLY A 119 -6.79 -11.27 15.17
C GLY A 119 -6.24 -12.55 14.54
N GLU A 120 -6.91 -13.09 13.52
CA GLU A 120 -6.60 -14.40 12.91
C GLU A 120 -5.33 -14.36 12.05
N ARG A 121 -5.14 -13.30 11.27
CA ARG A 121 -3.93 -13.08 10.47
C ARG A 121 -3.18 -11.83 10.91
N PHE A 122 -3.91 -10.76 11.21
CA PHE A 122 -3.39 -9.49 11.68
C PHE A 122 -3.83 -9.30 13.11
N ARG A 123 -2.91 -9.36 14.08
CA ARG A 123 -3.21 -9.14 15.50
C ARG A 123 -2.88 -7.70 15.87
N GLY A 124 -3.78 -7.00 16.56
CA GLY A 124 -3.50 -5.66 17.09
C GLY A 124 -2.25 -5.61 18.01
N LEU A 125 -1.56 -4.47 17.99
CA LEU A 125 -0.43 -4.15 18.86
C LEU A 125 -0.66 -2.79 19.52
N ASP A 126 -0.25 -2.67 20.79
CA ASP A 126 -0.26 -1.39 21.50
C ASP A 126 0.91 -0.49 21.11
N ARG A 127 1.97 -1.07 20.56
CA ARG A 127 3.23 -0.40 20.24
C ARG A 127 3.75 -0.83 18.87
N ALA A 128 4.29 0.12 18.13
CA ALA A 128 5.01 -0.13 16.90
C ALA A 128 6.29 -0.92 17.16
N VAL A 129 6.58 -1.86 16.26
CA VAL A 129 7.86 -2.56 16.16
C VAL A 129 8.20 -2.70 14.67
N PRO A 130 9.49 -2.76 14.28
CA PRO A 130 9.86 -3.03 12.89
C PRO A 130 9.20 -4.30 12.35
N GLY A 131 8.63 -4.21 11.16
CA GLY A 131 7.85 -5.28 10.51
C GLY A 131 6.36 -5.29 10.86
N ALA A 132 5.92 -4.52 11.86
CA ALA A 132 4.49 -4.29 12.09
C ALA A 132 3.88 -3.48 10.94
N LEU A 133 2.55 -3.46 10.89
CA LEU A 133 1.77 -2.57 10.04
C LEU A 133 1.23 -1.42 10.88
N VAL A 134 1.01 -0.27 10.23
CA VAL A 134 0.10 0.78 10.73
C VAL A 134 -1.00 0.94 9.69
N VAL A 135 -2.26 0.92 10.15
CA VAL A 135 -3.43 0.83 9.26
C VAL A 135 -4.61 1.62 9.83
N TYR A 136 -5.34 2.29 8.95
CA TYR A 136 -6.68 2.81 9.24
C TYR A 136 -7.67 2.42 8.12
N PRO A 137 -8.95 2.25 8.43
CA PRO A 137 -9.97 1.84 7.46
C PRO A 137 -10.48 3.03 6.66
N ALA A 138 -11.09 2.81 5.51
CA ALA A 138 -11.91 3.83 4.84
C ALA A 138 -13.18 4.06 5.66
N LYS A 139 -13.87 2.97 6.00
CA LYS A 139 -15.14 3.03 6.73
C LYS A 139 -14.98 3.75 8.08
N ASP A 140 -15.86 4.72 8.31
CA ASP A 140 -15.99 5.48 9.56
C ASP A 140 -14.73 6.28 9.97
N SER A 141 -13.77 6.50 9.05
CA SER A 141 -12.55 7.28 9.29
C SER A 141 -12.67 8.77 8.94
N GLY A 142 -13.70 9.14 8.17
CA GLY A 142 -13.81 10.46 7.55
C GLY A 142 -13.00 10.60 6.25
N GLU A 143 -12.18 9.59 5.90
CA GLU A 143 -11.37 9.58 4.69
C GLU A 143 -12.11 8.92 3.52
N ARG A 144 -11.75 9.31 2.29
CA ARG A 144 -12.27 8.68 1.06
C ARG A 144 -11.76 7.23 0.91
N HIS A 145 -10.54 6.97 1.38
CA HIS A 145 -9.86 5.68 1.29
C HIS A 145 -9.12 5.40 2.59
N GLY A 146 -9.08 4.13 2.99
CA GLY A 146 -8.20 3.68 4.06
C GLY A 146 -6.76 3.64 3.58
N HIS A 147 -5.83 3.44 4.52
CA HIS A 147 -4.41 3.33 4.18
C HIS A 147 -3.68 2.35 5.09
N VAL A 148 -2.60 1.78 4.58
CA VAL A 148 -1.75 0.84 5.30
C VAL A 148 -0.29 1.02 4.92
N ALA A 149 0.59 0.88 5.91
CA ALA A 149 2.03 0.98 5.77
C ALA A 149 2.75 -0.09 6.60
N ILE A 150 4.01 -0.38 6.25
CA ILE A 150 4.92 -1.22 7.04
C ILE A 150 5.76 -0.30 7.92
N VAL A 151 5.81 -0.58 9.21
CA VAL A 151 6.73 0.06 10.15
C VAL A 151 8.14 -0.44 9.88
N VAL A 152 9.01 0.48 9.48
CA VAL A 152 10.42 0.20 9.21
C VAL A 152 11.27 0.48 10.44
N GLU A 153 10.97 1.57 11.15
CA GLU A 153 11.64 1.97 12.39
C GLU A 153 10.61 2.42 13.42
N ALA A 154 10.90 2.16 14.69
CA ALA A 154 10.12 2.61 15.84
C ALA A 154 11.07 3.10 16.94
N ASP A 155 10.62 4.08 17.72
CA ASP A 155 11.38 4.59 18.85
C ASP A 155 11.19 3.74 20.13
N ALA A 156 11.93 4.07 21.19
CA ALA A 156 11.86 3.36 22.46
C ALA A 156 10.49 3.43 23.16
N SER A 157 9.63 4.38 22.78
CA SER A 157 8.26 4.49 23.30
C SER A 157 7.29 3.54 22.59
N GLY A 158 7.70 2.96 21.46
CA GLY A 158 6.83 2.17 20.60
C GLY A 158 6.03 3.02 19.62
N ARG A 159 6.52 4.21 19.25
CA ARG A 159 5.95 5.03 18.16
C ARG A 159 6.72 4.75 16.88
N ALA A 160 6.02 4.53 15.77
CA ALA A 160 6.66 4.42 14.47
C ALA A 160 7.39 5.74 14.13
N THR A 161 8.57 5.67 13.52
CA THR A 161 9.34 6.85 13.09
C THR A 161 9.63 6.85 11.61
N LEU A 162 9.62 5.67 10.99
CA LEU A 162 9.79 5.49 9.56
C LEU A 162 8.86 4.38 9.07
N ILE A 163 8.13 4.65 8.01
CA ILE A 163 7.23 3.69 7.37
C ILE A 163 7.55 3.54 5.90
N ALA A 164 7.28 2.35 5.33
CA ALA A 164 7.25 2.12 3.90
C ALA A 164 5.81 1.92 3.44
N HIS A 165 5.37 2.63 2.41
CA HIS A 165 4.01 2.51 1.89
C HIS A 165 3.88 2.94 0.44
N CYS A 166 2.82 2.47 -0.22
CA CYS A 166 2.39 2.94 -1.54
C CYS A 166 1.26 3.97 -1.37
N ALA A 167 1.43 5.21 -1.83
CA ALA A 167 0.41 6.26 -1.74
C ALA A 167 0.41 7.19 -2.96
N ALA A 168 -0.74 7.80 -3.24
CA ALA A 168 -0.88 8.78 -4.34
C ALA A 168 -0.01 10.02 -4.12
N ASP A 169 0.02 10.54 -2.89
CA ASP A 169 0.77 11.75 -2.55
C ASP A 169 2.29 11.56 -2.67
N ASN A 170 2.77 10.32 -2.53
CA ASN A 170 4.18 10.00 -2.77
C ASN A 170 4.60 10.30 -4.22
N VAL A 171 3.73 10.02 -5.20
CA VAL A 171 4.00 10.29 -6.62
C VAL A 171 4.11 11.79 -6.91
N ARG A 172 3.38 12.63 -6.16
CA ARG A 172 3.36 14.09 -6.36
C ARG A 172 4.68 14.76 -6.00
N GLN A 173 5.57 14.07 -5.29
CA GLN A 173 6.88 14.59 -4.88
C GLN A 173 8.00 13.89 -5.66
N ALA A 174 9.02 14.62 -6.11
CA ALA A 174 10.19 14.00 -6.72
C ALA A 174 11.05 13.23 -5.66
N PRO A 175 11.66 12.09 -6.00
CA PRO A 175 11.46 11.32 -7.24
C PRO A 175 10.04 10.75 -7.30
N HIS A 176 9.40 10.81 -8.47
CA HIS A 176 8.00 10.43 -8.65
C HIS A 176 7.82 8.91 -8.57
N ASP A 177 7.50 8.41 -7.38
CA ASP A 177 7.24 7.00 -7.10
C ASP A 177 6.16 6.91 -6.03
N ALA A 178 5.17 6.05 -6.21
CA ALA A 178 4.12 5.82 -5.24
C ALA A 178 4.66 5.12 -3.99
N ILE A 179 5.72 4.31 -4.14
CA ILE A 179 6.29 3.54 -3.04
C ILE A 179 7.49 4.29 -2.46
N LYS A 180 7.34 4.78 -1.23
CA LYS A 180 8.38 5.55 -0.53
C LYS A 180 8.51 5.17 0.94
N LEU A 181 9.63 5.60 1.51
CA LEU A 181 9.82 5.68 2.95
C LEU A 181 9.55 7.11 3.42
N THR A 182 8.70 7.26 4.42
CA THR A 182 8.22 8.56 4.93
C THR A 182 8.00 8.48 6.45
N THR A 183 7.72 9.62 7.07
CA THR A 183 7.23 9.70 8.45
C THR A 183 5.76 9.23 8.52
N PRO A 184 5.28 8.71 9.66
CA PRO A 184 3.91 8.22 9.80
C PRO A 184 2.88 9.32 10.10
N GLU A 185 3.16 10.59 9.80
CA GLU A 185 2.35 11.75 10.19
C GLU A 185 0.86 11.61 9.80
N ALA A 186 0.58 11.11 8.59
CA ALA A 186 -0.80 10.87 8.14
C ALA A 186 -1.53 9.83 9.01
N PHE A 187 -0.82 8.82 9.51
CA PHE A 187 -1.39 7.83 10.42
C PHE A 187 -1.54 8.38 11.83
N GLU A 188 -0.61 9.21 12.31
CA GLU A 188 -0.70 9.86 13.62
C GLU A 188 -1.88 10.85 13.70
N ALA A 189 -2.17 11.53 12.59
CA ALA A 189 -3.32 12.43 12.48
C ALA A 189 -4.67 11.70 12.40
N GLN A 190 -4.66 10.41 12.06
CA GLN A 190 -5.87 9.62 11.87
C GLN A 190 -6.22 8.82 13.16
N PRO A 191 -7.28 9.20 13.90
CA PRO A 191 -7.61 8.59 15.20
C PRO A 191 -7.99 7.11 15.14
N ARG A 192 -8.30 6.57 13.96
CA ARG A 192 -8.57 5.14 13.78
C ARG A 192 -7.34 4.30 13.45
N SER A 193 -6.17 4.91 13.33
CA SER A 193 -4.92 4.18 13.08
C SER A 193 -4.63 3.21 14.21
N VAL A 194 -4.32 1.96 13.84
CA VAL A 194 -3.87 0.92 14.78
C VAL A 194 -2.59 0.29 14.26
N TYR A 195 -1.77 -0.22 15.18
CA TYR A 195 -0.66 -1.11 14.82
C TYR A 195 -1.16 -2.54 14.74
N ALA A 196 -0.67 -3.30 13.76
CA ALA A 196 -1.02 -4.70 13.57
C ALA A 196 0.21 -5.56 13.26
N TRP A 197 0.28 -6.75 13.81
CA TRP A 197 1.30 -7.76 13.49
C TRP A 197 0.71 -8.84 12.58
N CYS A 198 1.36 -9.09 11.45
CA CYS A 198 1.01 -10.25 10.63
C CYS A 198 1.62 -11.52 11.24
N ARG A 199 0.77 -12.49 11.61
CA ARG A 199 1.18 -13.74 12.24
C ARG A 199 2.06 -14.65 11.38
N GLU A 200 2.16 -14.38 10.07
CA GLU A 200 3.05 -15.13 9.16
C GLU A 200 4.48 -14.58 9.13
N VAL A 201 4.75 -13.50 9.88
CA VAL A 201 6.09 -12.95 10.09
C VAL A 201 6.70 -13.61 11.34
N SER A 202 7.88 -14.19 11.17
CA SER A 202 8.68 -14.85 12.22
C SER A 202 9.77 -13.94 12.79
#